data_AF-A0A919JW87-F1
#
_entry.id   AF-A0A919JW87-F1
#
_cell.length_a   1.000
_cell.length_b   1.000
_cell.length_c   1.000
_cell.angle_alpha   90.00
_cell.angle_beta   90.00
_cell.angle_gamma   90.00
#
_symmetry.space_group_name_H-M   'P 1'
#
loop_
_entity.id
_entity.type
_entity.pdbx_description
1 polymer ?
#
loop_
_entity_poly.entity_id
_entity_poly.type
_entity_poly.pdbx_seq_one_letter_code
_entity_poly.pdbx_strand_id
1 'polypeptide(L)'
;MEPSRPADVSHYLGVFRRHWWIALIATGAGLAAGAALTSALPKVYESSTAVLVQALDQDTNAQGGRTKGSVNLDTEAQLVGSGAVATKAAALLRSARSPIDLAKDVKVEVPANTTVLVITFKAGSPQEAQSGSHAFAEAYLRNREETAQHGLDQQIKTLTTKIKQLTTTLTGINGRLSRAVKGSPDESNLQSLRNNSQNQLNGLTGRLNELTTTTVGAGSIISDARLPDTPVSPNGMINLATGGMIGLLLGVGAAFVRERFDRRLRSAADVRDRGRVNVLAALDERTTPHFDDVLQPYGAGGRVFNRLRNEILATLRPSDQVIVVTGTSRGSAATLVAANLAAALARTGSDVVLIGAHLPDSVVDAAPLARMLGVSAVPGLSDLLAGRVGLARAIQRTPRIPSLRVITTGGAATAAGLMQSQRLKDTLEALRRQGGYVVIEAPSTSSSADAQSLASLADAAILAVELRKSRRPALLDAAEQLQRVGTPLLGAVVLPRLSHLPIVDVSAPAVTLTADSNKITDADLTQPMRFPTNTVSSKEAKAREKALNEKTAPNAQVRPRSAESSDEITAVLDMSGMKDTANSEGDGK
;
A
#
# COMPACT_ATOMS: atom_id res chain seq x y z
N MET A 1 -24.64 -18.45 19.11
CA MET A 1 -23.73 -17.90 18.09
C MET A 1 -24.59 -17.39 16.95
N GLU A 2 -24.85 -16.08 16.87
CA GLU A 2 -25.58 -15.52 15.72
C GLU A 2 -24.72 -15.63 14.44
N PRO A 3 -25.33 -15.92 13.28
CA PRO A 3 -24.61 -16.05 12.02
C PRO A 3 -24.01 -14.70 11.60
N SER A 4 -22.71 -14.69 11.30
CA SER A 4 -22.01 -13.54 10.73
C SER A 4 -22.65 -13.15 9.40
N ARG A 5 -23.29 -11.97 9.35
CA ARG A 5 -23.78 -11.36 8.10
C ARG A 5 -22.65 -11.31 7.06
N PRO A 6 -22.94 -11.55 5.77
CA PRO A 6 -21.93 -11.54 4.71
C PRO A 6 -21.23 -10.17 4.71
N ALA A 7 -19.90 -10.19 4.71
CA ALA A 7 -19.10 -8.99 4.73
C ALA A 7 -19.34 -8.19 3.44
N ASP A 8 -20.03 -7.06 3.57
CA ASP A 8 -20.44 -6.20 2.47
C ASP A 8 -19.19 -5.65 1.74
N VAL A 9 -19.12 -5.84 0.42
CA VAL A 9 -18.00 -5.42 -0.44
C VAL A 9 -17.75 -3.91 -0.31
N SER A 10 -18.81 -3.15 -0.02
CA SER A 10 -18.75 -1.71 0.28
C SER A 10 -17.82 -1.37 1.46
N HIS A 11 -17.71 -2.27 2.44
CA HIS A 11 -16.84 -2.10 3.61
C HIS A 11 -15.37 -2.19 3.21
N TYR A 12 -14.99 -3.20 2.43
CA TYR A 12 -13.61 -3.41 1.96
C TYR A 12 -13.13 -2.29 1.05
N LEU A 13 -13.99 -1.80 0.15
CA LEU A 13 -13.71 -0.64 -0.72
C LEU A 13 -13.46 0.65 0.08
N GLY A 14 -14.20 0.83 1.18
CA GLY A 14 -14.01 1.96 2.10
C GLY A 14 -12.66 1.94 2.81
N VAL A 15 -12.19 0.75 3.23
CA VAL A 15 -10.86 0.57 3.85
C VAL A 15 -9.77 0.94 2.85
N PHE A 16 -9.87 0.43 1.63
CA PHE A 16 -8.88 0.69 0.59
C PHE A 16 -8.76 2.18 0.26
N ARG A 17 -9.88 2.88 0.03
CA ARG A 17 -9.86 4.33 -0.26
C ARG A 17 -9.24 5.19 0.85
N ARG A 18 -9.30 4.76 2.10
CA ARG A 18 -8.82 5.57 3.24
C ARG A 18 -7.33 5.34 3.53
N HIS A 19 -6.82 4.15 3.26
CA HIS A 19 -5.47 3.74 3.64
C HIS A 19 -4.62 3.23 2.47
N TRP A 20 -5.03 3.49 1.22
CA TRP A 20 -4.26 3.10 0.02
C TRP A 20 -2.80 3.58 0.03
N TRP A 21 -2.54 4.72 0.68
CA TRP A 21 -1.19 5.27 0.83
C TRP A 21 -0.26 4.33 1.62
N ILE A 22 -0.78 3.54 2.57
CA ILE A 22 0.00 2.55 3.34
C ILE A 22 0.47 1.44 2.39
N ALA A 23 -0.43 0.96 1.53
CA ALA A 23 -0.10 -0.03 0.51
C ALA A 23 0.94 0.52 -0.48
N LEU A 24 0.82 1.78 -0.88
CA LEU A 24 1.77 2.43 -1.78
C LEU A 24 3.17 2.54 -1.15
N ILE A 25 3.27 3.04 0.09
CA ILE A 25 4.56 3.16 0.80
C ILE A 25 5.21 1.79 0.97
N ALA A 26 4.44 0.78 1.39
CA ALA A 26 4.96 -0.57 1.59
C ALA A 26 5.41 -1.22 0.27
N THR A 27 4.67 -0.99 -0.83
CA THR A 27 5.08 -1.43 -2.18
C THR A 27 6.37 -0.74 -2.61
N GLY A 28 6.49 0.58 -2.40
CA GLY A 28 7.70 1.34 -2.69
C GLY A 28 8.91 0.83 -1.90
N ALA A 29 8.75 0.55 -0.60
CA ALA A 29 9.78 -0.06 0.23
C ALA A 29 10.17 -1.46 -0.27
N GLY A 30 9.20 -2.27 -0.68
CA GLY A 30 9.42 -3.59 -1.27
C GLY A 30 10.20 -3.54 -2.59
N LEU A 31 9.87 -2.61 -3.48
CA LEU A 31 10.61 -2.38 -4.73
C LEU A 31 12.06 -1.92 -4.44
N ALA A 32 12.25 -1.00 -3.50
CA ALA A 32 13.57 -0.54 -3.10
C ALA A 32 14.42 -1.69 -2.53
N ALA A 33 13.83 -2.55 -1.70
CA ALA A 33 14.50 -3.74 -1.17
C ALA A 33 14.88 -4.72 -2.31
N GLY A 34 13.98 -4.97 -3.26
CA GLY A 34 14.25 -5.83 -4.42
C GLY A 34 15.37 -5.29 -5.32
N ALA A 35 15.41 -3.98 -5.54
CA ALA A 35 16.49 -3.31 -6.26
C ALA A 35 17.84 -3.42 -5.51
N ALA A 36 17.83 -3.15 -4.20
CA ALA A 36 19.02 -3.27 -3.36
C ALA A 36 19.57 -4.70 -3.38
N LEU A 37 18.71 -5.72 -3.24
CA LEU A 37 19.08 -7.13 -3.30
C LEU A 37 19.72 -7.48 -4.65
N THR A 38 19.16 -6.98 -5.75
CA THR A 38 19.69 -7.18 -7.10
C THR A 38 21.07 -6.54 -7.28
N SER A 39 21.31 -5.38 -6.68
CA SER A 39 22.60 -4.70 -6.74
C SER A 39 23.68 -5.32 -5.84
N ALA A 40 23.28 -5.97 -4.75
CA ALA A 40 24.20 -6.53 -3.75
C ALA A 40 24.64 -7.97 -4.06
N LEU A 41 23.82 -8.74 -4.79
CA LEU A 41 24.12 -10.12 -5.13
C LEU A 41 25.20 -10.22 -6.24
N PRO A 42 26.08 -11.24 -6.18
CA PRO A 42 27.11 -11.43 -7.20
C PRO A 42 26.47 -11.74 -8.57
N LYS A 43 27.02 -11.10 -9.62
CA LYS A 43 26.55 -11.27 -10.99
C LYS A 43 27.09 -12.57 -11.58
N VAL A 44 26.25 -13.28 -12.31
CA VAL A 44 26.60 -14.50 -13.05
C VAL A 44 26.35 -14.26 -14.53
N TYR A 45 27.33 -14.58 -15.36
CA TYR A 45 27.29 -14.48 -16.82
C TYR A 45 27.40 -15.87 -17.43
N GLU A 46 26.78 -16.07 -18.58
CA GLU A 46 26.81 -17.32 -19.34
C GLU A 46 27.26 -17.04 -20.78
N SER A 47 28.15 -17.88 -21.30
CA SER A 47 28.51 -17.89 -22.72
C SER A 47 28.47 -19.32 -23.24
N SER A 48 28.14 -19.50 -24.52
CA SER A 48 27.94 -20.80 -25.13
C SER A 48 28.73 -20.95 -26.42
N THR A 49 29.31 -22.15 -26.62
CA THR A 49 30.07 -22.55 -27.80
C THR A 49 29.39 -23.77 -28.41
N ALA A 50 29.17 -23.77 -29.73
CA ALA A 50 28.56 -24.88 -30.43
C ALA A 50 29.63 -25.71 -31.15
N VAL A 51 29.66 -27.01 -30.87
CA VAL A 51 30.61 -27.97 -31.43
C VAL A 51 29.88 -29.00 -32.27
N LEU A 52 30.25 -29.14 -33.54
CA LEU A 52 29.82 -30.23 -34.39
C LEU A 52 30.65 -31.47 -34.10
N VAL A 53 30.00 -32.54 -33.69
CA VAL A 53 30.62 -33.84 -33.43
C VAL A 53 30.61 -34.66 -34.72
N GLN A 54 31.80 -35.07 -35.18
CA GLN A 54 31.95 -35.98 -36.30
C GLN A 54 32.00 -37.43 -35.80
N ALA A 55 31.33 -38.32 -36.53
CA ALA A 55 31.39 -39.74 -36.27
C ALA A 55 32.77 -40.30 -36.62
N LEU A 56 33.35 -41.07 -35.72
CA LEU A 56 34.53 -41.87 -35.99
C LEU A 56 34.06 -43.29 -36.33
N ASP A 57 34.69 -43.98 -37.29
CA ASP A 57 34.31 -45.36 -37.68
C ASP A 57 34.42 -46.39 -36.52
N GLN A 58 34.90 -45.97 -35.35
CA GLN A 58 34.94 -46.75 -34.11
C GLN A 58 33.66 -46.66 -33.26
N ASP A 59 32.71 -45.80 -33.62
CA ASP A 59 31.48 -45.57 -32.86
C ASP A 59 30.39 -46.60 -33.21
N THR A 60 30.65 -47.91 -33.02
CA THR A 60 29.70 -48.99 -33.41
C THR A 60 28.68 -49.39 -32.33
N ASN A 61 28.56 -48.64 -31.24
CA ASN A 61 27.66 -48.97 -30.12
C ASN A 61 26.35 -48.16 -30.07
N ALA A 62 26.00 -47.39 -31.10
CA ALA A 62 24.78 -46.60 -31.09
C ALA A 62 23.54 -47.38 -31.56
N GLN A 63 23.00 -48.23 -30.70
CA GLN A 63 21.57 -48.55 -30.73
C GLN A 63 20.89 -47.85 -29.54
N GLY A 64 20.24 -46.71 -29.79
CA GLY A 64 19.31 -46.08 -28.83
C GLY A 64 19.50 -44.61 -28.46
N GLY A 65 20.35 -43.82 -29.14
CA GLY A 65 20.55 -42.39 -28.84
C GLY A 65 19.53 -41.43 -29.50
N ARG A 66 19.55 -40.15 -29.10
CA ARG A 66 18.73 -39.05 -29.68
C ARG A 66 18.99 -38.78 -31.18
N THR A 67 20.02 -39.40 -31.75
CA THR A 67 20.40 -39.33 -33.16
C THR A 67 20.35 -40.71 -33.80
N LYS A 68 19.83 -40.79 -35.03
CA LYS A 68 19.99 -41.95 -35.90
C LYS A 68 21.41 -41.91 -36.50
N GLY A 69 22.42 -42.31 -35.74
CA GLY A 69 23.82 -42.27 -36.16
C GLY A 69 24.71 -43.10 -35.25
N SER A 70 25.98 -43.28 -35.62
CA SER A 70 26.99 -44.02 -34.86
C SER A 70 27.37 -43.36 -33.53
N VAL A 71 27.13 -42.06 -33.35
CA VAL A 71 27.51 -41.30 -32.14
C VAL A 71 26.33 -41.12 -31.18
N ASN A 72 26.50 -41.47 -29.91
CA ASN A 72 25.55 -41.17 -28.84
C ASN A 72 25.91 -39.83 -28.17
N LEU A 73 25.18 -38.77 -28.53
CA LEU A 73 25.46 -37.42 -28.05
C LEU A 73 25.18 -37.19 -26.57
N ASP A 74 24.34 -38.02 -25.93
CA ASP A 74 24.12 -37.92 -24.50
C ASP A 74 25.38 -38.40 -23.74
N THR A 75 26.05 -39.42 -24.27
CA THR A 75 27.36 -39.86 -23.76
C THR A 75 28.44 -38.81 -24.03
N GLU A 76 28.44 -38.21 -25.22
CA GLU A 76 29.37 -37.13 -25.55
C GLU A 76 29.17 -35.89 -24.66
N ALA A 77 27.93 -35.53 -24.36
CA ALA A 77 27.62 -34.45 -23.43
C ALA A 77 28.13 -34.72 -22.01
N GLN A 78 28.08 -35.98 -21.54
CA GLN A 78 28.69 -36.37 -20.27
C GLN A 78 30.22 -36.31 -20.31
N LEU A 79 30.84 -36.68 -21.44
CA LEU A 79 32.30 -36.62 -21.61
C LEU A 79 32.84 -35.20 -21.55
N VAL A 80 32.11 -34.20 -22.06
CA VAL A 80 32.49 -32.78 -21.94
C VAL A 80 32.64 -32.35 -20.47
N GLY A 81 31.79 -32.85 -19.58
CA GLY A 81 31.86 -32.59 -18.13
C GLY A 81 32.83 -33.49 -17.36
N SER A 82 33.56 -34.38 -18.05
CA SER A 82 34.45 -35.33 -17.39
C SER A 82 35.72 -34.67 -16.84
N GLY A 83 36.34 -35.31 -15.84
CA GLY A 83 37.61 -34.83 -15.28
C GLY A 83 38.75 -34.73 -16.30
N ALA A 84 38.76 -35.57 -17.33
CA ALA A 84 39.76 -35.53 -18.40
C ALA A 84 39.64 -34.25 -19.25
N VAL A 85 38.42 -33.91 -19.67
CA VAL A 85 38.15 -32.67 -20.41
C VAL A 85 38.37 -31.46 -19.51
N ALA A 86 37.91 -31.49 -18.26
CA ALA A 86 38.08 -30.38 -17.32
C ALA A 86 39.56 -30.10 -17.01
N THR A 87 40.42 -31.12 -16.96
CA THR A 87 41.87 -30.94 -16.74
C THR A 87 42.51 -30.23 -17.94
N LYS A 88 42.13 -30.61 -19.17
CA LYS A 88 42.59 -29.95 -20.39
C LYS A 88 42.07 -28.52 -20.48
N ALA A 89 40.79 -28.28 -20.13
CA ALA A 89 40.20 -26.96 -20.10
C ALA A 89 40.89 -26.04 -19.06
N ALA A 90 41.20 -26.56 -17.88
CA ALA A 90 41.94 -25.83 -16.85
C ALA A 90 43.32 -25.37 -17.34
N ALA A 91 44.02 -26.24 -18.09
CA ALA A 91 45.32 -25.91 -18.69
C ALA A 91 45.20 -24.84 -19.79
N LEU A 92 44.16 -24.89 -20.63
CA LEU A 92 43.87 -23.87 -21.64
C LEU A 92 43.56 -22.51 -21.02
N LEU A 93 42.78 -22.50 -19.93
CA LEU A 93 42.38 -21.30 -19.21
C LEU A 93 43.50 -20.72 -18.34
N ARG A 94 44.57 -21.48 -18.07
CA ARG A 94 45.58 -21.17 -17.04
C ARG A 94 44.93 -20.87 -15.69
N SER A 95 43.86 -21.60 -15.37
CA SER A 95 43.04 -21.34 -14.19
C SER A 95 43.74 -21.86 -12.92
N ALA A 96 43.63 -21.10 -11.83
CA ALA A 96 44.03 -21.55 -10.50
C ALA A 96 42.98 -22.43 -9.81
N ARG A 97 41.78 -22.57 -10.41
CA ARG A 97 40.68 -23.40 -9.88
C ARG A 97 40.94 -24.87 -10.16
N SER A 98 40.40 -25.74 -9.30
CA SER A 98 40.47 -27.18 -9.52
C SER A 98 39.67 -27.57 -10.78
N PRO A 99 40.09 -28.59 -11.56
CA PRO A 99 39.33 -29.08 -12.70
C PRO A 99 37.90 -29.48 -12.34
N ILE A 100 37.69 -30.03 -11.14
CA ILE A 100 36.37 -30.47 -10.66
C ILE A 100 35.45 -29.27 -10.44
N ASP A 101 35.97 -28.16 -9.90
CA ASP A 101 35.16 -26.97 -9.68
C ASP A 101 34.83 -26.24 -10.98
N LEU A 102 35.71 -26.28 -11.98
CA LEU A 102 35.42 -25.78 -13.32
C LEU A 102 34.32 -26.61 -14.00
N ALA A 103 34.35 -27.94 -13.85
CA ALA A 103 33.35 -28.82 -14.44
C ALA A 103 31.92 -28.56 -13.91
N LYS A 104 31.76 -28.09 -12.67
CA LYS A 104 30.45 -27.73 -12.09
C LYS A 104 29.80 -26.53 -12.77
N ASP A 105 30.60 -25.64 -13.33
CA ASP A 105 30.12 -24.42 -13.99
C ASP A 105 29.82 -24.64 -15.48
N VAL A 106 30.05 -25.85 -15.98
CA VAL A 106 29.74 -26.27 -17.36
C VAL A 106 28.36 -26.91 -17.40
N LYS A 107 27.54 -26.48 -18.36
CA LYS A 107 26.29 -27.13 -18.74
C LYS A 107 26.36 -27.47 -20.23
N VAL A 108 25.96 -28.68 -20.59
CA VAL A 108 25.95 -29.13 -21.98
C VAL A 108 24.52 -29.45 -22.40
N GLU A 109 24.11 -28.88 -23.53
CA GLU A 109 22.80 -29.14 -24.13
C GLU A 109 22.98 -29.79 -25.50
N VAL A 110 22.13 -30.79 -25.77
CA VAL A 110 22.08 -31.51 -27.05
C VAL A 110 20.76 -31.18 -27.74
N PRO A 111 20.76 -30.25 -28.72
CA PRO A 111 19.56 -29.96 -29.51
C PRO A 111 19.01 -31.24 -30.17
N ALA A 112 17.68 -31.32 -30.28
CA ALA A 112 17.05 -32.52 -30.83
C ALA A 112 17.42 -32.73 -32.31
N ASN A 113 17.73 -33.97 -32.69
CA ASN A 113 18.07 -34.37 -34.06
C ASN A 113 19.29 -33.64 -34.67
N THR A 114 20.23 -33.18 -33.85
CA THR A 114 21.49 -32.57 -34.34
C THR A 114 22.68 -33.40 -33.88
N THR A 115 23.84 -33.24 -34.51
CA THR A 115 25.15 -33.72 -34.02
C THR A 115 25.94 -32.60 -33.35
N VAL A 116 25.23 -31.63 -32.77
CA VAL A 116 25.82 -30.42 -32.19
C VAL A 116 25.73 -30.49 -30.67
N LEU A 117 26.83 -30.17 -29.99
CA LEU A 117 26.87 -29.93 -28.55
C LEU A 117 26.93 -28.43 -28.30
N VAL A 118 26.03 -27.92 -27.45
CA VAL A 118 26.09 -26.54 -26.97
C VAL A 118 26.67 -26.55 -25.57
N ILE A 119 27.87 -26.01 -25.43
CA ILE A 119 28.64 -26.01 -24.18
C ILE A 119 28.55 -24.62 -23.56
N THR A 120 27.78 -24.49 -22.49
CA THR A 120 27.59 -23.25 -21.74
C THR A 120 28.47 -23.22 -20.50
N PHE A 121 29.17 -22.12 -20.27
CA PHE A 121 29.99 -21.92 -19.06
C PHE A 121 29.49 -20.71 -18.25
N LYS A 122 29.34 -20.90 -16.94
CA LYS A 122 28.92 -19.86 -15.98
C LYS A 122 30.14 -19.25 -15.29
N ALA A 123 30.20 -17.92 -15.21
CA ALA A 123 31.27 -17.23 -14.51
C ALA A 123 30.85 -15.90 -13.87
N GLY A 124 31.69 -15.37 -12.98
CA GLY A 124 31.47 -14.06 -12.33
C GLY A 124 31.76 -12.86 -13.24
N SER A 125 32.44 -13.09 -14.38
CA SER A 125 32.75 -12.05 -15.36
C SER A 125 32.40 -12.49 -16.79
N PRO A 126 32.04 -11.56 -17.69
CA PRO A 126 31.78 -11.88 -19.10
C PRO A 126 32.96 -12.57 -19.79
N GLN A 127 34.18 -12.13 -19.51
CA GLN A 127 35.40 -12.63 -20.15
C GLN A 127 35.70 -14.06 -19.73
N GLU A 128 35.51 -14.39 -18.45
CA GLU A 128 35.68 -15.74 -17.93
C GLU A 128 34.59 -16.69 -18.44
N ALA A 129 33.36 -16.19 -18.62
CA ALA A 129 32.27 -16.97 -19.24
C ALA A 129 32.63 -17.35 -20.68
N GLN A 130 33.10 -16.37 -21.46
CA GLN A 130 33.49 -16.56 -22.86
C GLN A 130 34.67 -17.52 -23.00
N SER A 131 35.78 -17.24 -22.30
CA SER A 131 36.99 -18.07 -22.40
C SER A 131 36.74 -19.47 -21.88
N GLY A 132 35.97 -19.62 -20.80
CA GLY A 132 35.59 -20.91 -20.23
C GLY A 132 34.82 -21.78 -21.21
N SER A 133 33.79 -21.24 -21.85
CA SER A 133 33.00 -21.97 -22.84
C SER A 133 33.86 -22.43 -24.04
N HIS A 134 34.69 -21.54 -24.58
CA HIS A 134 35.60 -21.86 -25.67
C HIS A 134 36.63 -22.93 -25.27
N ALA A 135 37.27 -22.78 -24.11
CA ALA A 135 38.28 -23.71 -23.63
C ALA A 135 37.71 -25.11 -23.37
N PHE A 136 36.49 -25.23 -22.86
CA PHE A 136 35.83 -26.54 -22.69
C PHE A 136 35.48 -27.19 -24.04
N ALA A 137 35.03 -26.41 -25.03
CA ALA A 137 34.80 -26.91 -26.38
C ALA A 137 36.09 -27.42 -27.04
N GLU A 138 37.18 -26.65 -26.96
CA GLU A 138 38.47 -27.03 -27.49
C GLU A 138 39.07 -28.24 -26.74
N ALA A 139 38.99 -28.25 -25.40
CA ALA A 139 39.44 -29.35 -24.57
C ALA A 139 38.73 -30.67 -24.89
N TYR A 140 37.42 -30.60 -25.18
CA TYR A 140 36.63 -31.76 -25.60
C TYR A 140 37.10 -32.30 -26.96
N LEU A 141 37.29 -31.42 -27.95
CA LEU A 141 37.78 -31.83 -29.27
C LEU A 141 39.18 -32.46 -29.19
N ARG A 142 40.10 -31.85 -28.42
CA ARG A 142 41.43 -32.42 -28.17
C ARG A 142 41.36 -33.77 -27.47
N ASN A 143 40.45 -33.94 -26.51
CA ASN A 143 40.27 -35.21 -25.82
C ASN A 143 39.75 -36.31 -26.77
N ARG A 144 38.81 -35.97 -27.65
CA ARG A 144 38.32 -36.90 -28.68
C ARG A 144 39.40 -37.27 -29.67
N GLU A 145 40.15 -36.28 -30.17
CA GLU A 145 41.24 -36.50 -31.12
C GLU A 145 42.31 -37.43 -30.53
N GLU A 146 42.75 -37.18 -29.30
CA GLU A 146 43.73 -38.03 -28.61
C GLU A 146 43.19 -39.44 -28.36
N THR A 147 41.92 -39.58 -27.95
CA THR A 147 41.30 -40.90 -27.75
C THR A 147 41.21 -41.68 -29.05
N ALA A 148 40.80 -41.02 -30.13
CA ALA A 148 40.70 -41.61 -31.46
C ALA A 148 42.08 -41.99 -32.02
N GLN A 149 43.09 -41.13 -31.86
CA GLN A 149 44.46 -41.40 -32.25
C GLN A 149 45.04 -42.59 -31.48
N HIS A 150 44.84 -42.65 -30.16
CA HIS A 150 45.25 -43.80 -29.37
C HIS A 150 44.56 -45.10 -29.80
N GLY A 151 43.25 -45.04 -30.11
CA GLY A 151 42.52 -46.18 -30.65
C GLY A 151 43.11 -46.66 -31.98
N LEU A 152 43.40 -45.72 -32.89
CA LEU A 152 44.03 -46.00 -34.19
C LEU A 152 45.42 -46.62 -34.01
N ASP A 153 46.26 -46.04 -33.15
CA ASP A 153 47.62 -46.51 -32.88
C ASP A 153 47.62 -47.94 -32.32
N GLN A 154 46.68 -48.29 -31.44
CA GLN A 154 46.54 -49.65 -30.93
C GLN A 154 46.13 -50.64 -32.03
N GLN A 155 45.26 -50.24 -32.96
CA GLN A 155 44.89 -51.07 -34.11
C GLN A 155 46.09 -51.29 -35.04
N ILE A 156 46.83 -50.22 -35.37
CA ILE A 156 48.05 -50.28 -36.17
C ILE A 156 49.08 -51.18 -35.51
N LYS A 157 49.31 -51.03 -34.19
CA LYS A 157 50.23 -51.87 -33.43
C LYS A 157 49.83 -53.35 -33.45
N THR A 158 48.53 -53.63 -33.29
CA THR A 158 47.99 -54.99 -33.33
C THR A 158 48.18 -55.62 -34.72
N LEU A 159 47.85 -54.88 -35.79
CA LEU A 159 48.05 -55.34 -37.17
C LEU A 159 49.53 -55.56 -37.49
N THR A 160 50.40 -54.62 -37.11
CA THR A 160 51.86 -54.72 -37.30
C THR A 160 52.41 -55.97 -36.61
N THR A 161 51.93 -56.29 -35.41
CA THR A 161 52.33 -57.50 -34.68
C THR A 161 51.88 -58.77 -35.42
N LYS A 162 50.64 -58.81 -35.92
CA LYS A 162 50.12 -59.94 -36.72
C LYS A 162 50.89 -60.11 -38.03
N ILE A 163 51.19 -59.02 -38.73
CA ILE A 163 52.01 -59.03 -39.95
C ILE A 163 53.39 -59.61 -39.63
N LYS A 164 54.06 -59.13 -38.57
CA LYS A 164 55.39 -59.63 -38.17
C LYS A 164 55.37 -61.13 -37.84
N GLN A 165 54.35 -61.61 -37.14
CA GLN A 165 54.17 -63.04 -36.83
C GLN A 165 54.01 -63.85 -38.11
N LEU A 166 53.14 -63.41 -39.02
CA LEU A 166 52.87 -64.11 -40.27
C LEU A 166 54.10 -64.12 -41.21
N THR A 167 54.85 -63.03 -41.28
CA THR A 167 56.13 -62.97 -42.00
C THR A 167 57.17 -63.94 -41.43
N THR A 168 57.23 -64.08 -40.10
CA THR A 168 58.12 -65.05 -39.46
C THR A 168 57.71 -66.48 -39.79
N THR A 169 56.42 -66.79 -39.74
CA THR A 169 55.86 -68.09 -40.14
C THR A 169 56.17 -68.42 -41.60
N LEU A 170 56.01 -67.46 -42.51
CA LEU A 170 56.35 -67.61 -43.94
C LEU A 170 57.83 -67.91 -44.15
N THR A 171 58.72 -67.23 -43.44
CA THR A 171 60.17 -67.52 -43.47
C THR A 171 60.46 -68.95 -43.03
N GLY A 172 59.81 -69.43 -41.96
CA GLY A 172 59.94 -70.81 -41.49
C GLY A 172 59.42 -71.85 -42.49
N ILE A 173 58.25 -71.59 -43.10
CA ILE A 173 57.69 -72.44 -44.17
C ILE A 173 58.64 -72.50 -45.36
N ASN A 174 59.19 -71.36 -45.78
CA ASN A 174 60.15 -71.29 -46.89
C ASN A 174 61.42 -72.11 -46.59
N GLY A 175 61.98 -72.00 -45.39
CA GLY A 175 63.15 -72.79 -44.99
C GLY A 175 62.88 -74.30 -44.87
N ARG A 176 61.64 -74.70 -44.61
CA ARG A 176 61.21 -76.12 -44.68
C ARG A 176 61.03 -76.57 -46.12
N LEU A 177 60.44 -75.72 -46.97
CA LEU A 177 60.24 -76.03 -48.38
C LEU A 177 61.57 -76.23 -49.11
N SER A 178 62.60 -75.44 -48.79
CA SER A 178 63.95 -75.60 -49.37
C SER A 178 64.63 -76.94 -49.02
N ARG A 179 64.14 -77.66 -48.00
CA ARG A 179 64.67 -78.96 -47.56
C ARG A 179 63.74 -80.15 -47.90
N ALA A 180 62.55 -79.88 -48.43
CA ALA A 180 61.58 -80.92 -48.77
C ALA A 180 61.97 -81.62 -50.08
N VAL A 181 61.68 -82.92 -50.18
CA VAL A 181 61.93 -83.70 -51.40
C VAL A 181 60.92 -83.29 -52.47
N LYS A 182 61.44 -82.96 -53.67
CA LYS A 182 60.65 -82.48 -54.80
C LYS A 182 59.60 -83.50 -55.23
N GLY A 183 58.33 -83.09 -55.29
CA GLY A 183 57.18 -83.94 -55.64
C GLY A 183 56.58 -84.75 -54.49
N SER A 184 57.07 -84.59 -53.26
CA SER A 184 56.48 -85.24 -52.09
C SER A 184 55.13 -84.61 -51.70
N PRO A 185 54.20 -85.38 -51.09
CA PRO A 185 52.96 -84.83 -50.54
C PRO A 185 53.18 -83.66 -49.55
N ASP A 186 54.30 -83.70 -48.81
CA ASP A 186 54.68 -82.65 -47.87
C ASP A 186 55.02 -81.31 -48.55
N GLU A 187 55.61 -81.34 -49.74
CA GLU A 187 55.90 -80.12 -50.51
C GLU A 187 54.60 -79.40 -50.93
N SER A 188 53.62 -80.15 -51.44
CA SER A 188 52.34 -79.61 -51.89
C SER A 188 51.54 -78.98 -50.74
N ASN A 189 51.56 -79.63 -49.56
CA ASN A 189 50.95 -79.11 -48.35
C ASN A 189 51.61 -77.81 -47.88
N LEU A 190 52.95 -77.75 -47.87
CA LEU A 190 53.69 -76.54 -47.50
C LEU A 190 53.48 -75.39 -48.52
N GLN A 191 53.34 -75.69 -49.81
CA GLN A 191 53.00 -74.69 -50.83
C GLN A 191 51.60 -74.10 -50.61
N SER A 192 50.60 -74.93 -50.30
CA SER A 192 49.24 -74.47 -50.00
C SER A 192 49.19 -73.58 -48.76
N LEU A 193 49.90 -73.98 -47.69
CA LEU A 193 50.01 -73.18 -46.47
C LEU A 193 50.71 -71.85 -46.72
N ARG A 194 51.79 -71.83 -47.51
CA ARG A 194 52.46 -70.59 -47.94
C ARG A 194 51.46 -69.68 -48.65
N ASN A 195 50.73 -70.18 -49.65
CA ASN A 195 49.81 -69.37 -50.43
C ASN A 195 48.69 -68.76 -49.55
N ASN A 196 48.17 -69.55 -48.60
CA ASN A 196 47.18 -69.06 -47.64
C ASN A 196 47.74 -67.94 -46.74
N SER A 197 48.92 -68.16 -46.15
CA SER A 197 49.60 -67.15 -45.33
C SER A 197 49.98 -65.90 -46.14
N GLN A 198 50.35 -66.05 -47.41
CA GLN A 198 50.66 -64.93 -48.30
C GLN A 198 49.42 -64.07 -48.59
N ASN A 199 48.27 -64.70 -48.85
CA ASN A 199 47.02 -63.98 -49.07
C ASN A 199 46.56 -63.23 -47.80
N GLN A 200 46.71 -63.85 -46.62
CA GLN A 200 46.44 -63.20 -45.34
C GLN A 200 47.37 -62.00 -45.10
N LEU A 201 48.66 -62.13 -45.43
CA LEU A 201 49.63 -61.03 -45.33
C LEU A 201 49.19 -59.84 -46.18
N ASN A 202 48.86 -60.08 -47.44
CA ASN A 202 48.41 -59.04 -48.38
C ASN A 202 47.14 -58.33 -47.86
N GLY A 203 46.19 -59.09 -47.30
CA GLY A 203 44.97 -58.52 -46.70
C GLY A 203 45.25 -57.65 -45.47
N LEU A 204 46.13 -58.08 -44.57
CA LEU A 204 46.52 -57.29 -43.40
C LEU A 204 47.32 -56.04 -43.77
N THR A 205 48.22 -56.14 -44.75
CA THR A 205 48.97 -54.98 -45.28
C THR A 205 48.04 -53.97 -45.95
N GLY A 206 47.03 -54.42 -46.70
CA GLY A 206 46.01 -53.54 -47.27
C GLY A 206 45.27 -52.74 -46.19
N ARG A 207 44.81 -53.41 -45.13
CA ARG A 207 44.14 -52.76 -44.00
C ARG A 207 45.06 -51.82 -43.20
N LEU A 208 46.35 -52.16 -43.08
CA LEU A 208 47.34 -51.29 -42.44
C LEU A 208 47.49 -49.98 -43.23
N ASN A 209 47.60 -50.06 -44.56
CA ASN A 209 47.76 -48.89 -45.41
C ASN A 209 46.52 -47.98 -45.38
N GLU A 210 45.33 -48.58 -45.33
CA GLU A 210 44.07 -47.86 -45.12
C GLU A 210 44.10 -47.07 -43.80
N LEU A 211 44.36 -47.72 -42.67
CA LEU A 211 44.41 -47.05 -41.36
C LEU A 211 45.54 -46.01 -41.22
N THR A 212 46.64 -46.18 -41.95
CA THR A 212 47.77 -45.23 -41.93
C THR A 212 47.45 -43.95 -42.71
N THR A 213 46.47 -43.99 -43.62
CA THR A 213 46.07 -42.83 -44.43
C THR A 213 44.80 -42.14 -43.93
N THR A 214 44.08 -42.76 -42.99
CA THR A 214 42.91 -42.16 -42.34
C THR A 214 43.31 -40.94 -41.50
N THR A 215 42.73 -39.78 -41.81
CA THR A 215 42.88 -38.57 -40.98
C THR A 215 41.85 -38.59 -39.85
N VAL A 216 42.29 -38.36 -38.61
CA VAL A 216 41.40 -38.34 -37.43
C VAL A 216 40.68 -36.99 -37.36
N GLY A 217 39.36 -36.99 -37.57
CA GLY A 217 38.50 -35.81 -37.41
C GLY A 217 37.67 -35.90 -36.13
N ALA A 218 37.97 -35.09 -35.11
CA ALA A 218 37.25 -35.11 -33.83
C ALA A 218 35.93 -34.32 -33.85
N GLY A 219 35.76 -33.43 -34.85
CA GLY A 219 34.71 -32.43 -34.91
C GLY A 219 35.26 -31.02 -35.12
N SER A 220 34.38 -30.02 -35.08
CA SER A 220 34.78 -28.61 -35.24
C SER A 220 33.87 -27.67 -34.46
N ILE A 221 34.42 -26.56 -33.96
CA ILE A 221 33.62 -25.46 -33.41
C ILE A 221 32.90 -24.77 -34.57
N ILE A 222 31.56 -24.77 -34.54
CA ILE A 222 30.72 -24.16 -35.58
C ILE A 222 30.15 -22.81 -35.15
N SER A 223 30.16 -22.49 -33.85
CA SER A 223 29.84 -21.15 -33.34
C SER A 223 30.67 -20.89 -32.09
N ASP A 224 31.46 -19.84 -32.15
CA ASP A 224 32.39 -19.49 -31.08
C ASP A 224 31.71 -18.74 -29.93
N ALA A 225 32.34 -18.77 -28.75
CA ALA A 225 31.87 -18.11 -27.55
C ALA A 225 31.78 -16.59 -27.75
N ARG A 226 30.60 -16.02 -27.51
CA ARG A 226 30.38 -14.55 -27.52
C ARG A 226 30.54 -13.96 -26.12
N LEU A 227 30.98 -12.72 -26.06
CA LEU A 227 31.03 -11.98 -24.79
C LEU A 227 29.58 -11.61 -24.37
N PRO A 228 29.08 -12.06 -23.20
CA PRO A 228 27.73 -11.75 -22.78
C PRO A 228 27.61 -10.31 -22.28
N ASP A 229 26.65 -9.56 -22.82
CA ASP A 229 26.44 -8.14 -22.49
C ASP A 229 25.72 -7.95 -21.14
N THR A 230 24.91 -8.91 -20.73
CA THR A 230 24.08 -8.83 -19.52
C THR A 230 24.22 -10.07 -18.65
N PRO A 231 24.22 -9.93 -17.31
CA PRO A 231 24.22 -11.07 -16.41
C PRO A 231 22.89 -11.83 -16.48
N VAL A 232 22.94 -13.16 -16.39
CA VAL A 232 21.76 -14.03 -16.31
C VAL A 232 21.18 -14.09 -14.90
N SER A 233 21.98 -13.77 -13.88
CA SER A 233 21.59 -13.70 -12.47
C SER A 233 22.36 -12.59 -11.76
N PRO A 234 21.75 -11.86 -10.81
CA PRO A 234 20.34 -11.93 -10.39
C PRO A 234 19.38 -11.28 -11.41
N ASN A 235 18.19 -11.85 -11.59
CA ASN A 235 17.17 -11.29 -12.49
C ASN A 235 16.46 -10.12 -11.81
N GLY A 236 16.85 -8.90 -12.17
CA GLY A 236 16.33 -7.67 -11.57
C GLY A 236 14.80 -7.53 -11.68
N MET A 237 14.20 -7.95 -12.79
CA MET A 237 12.75 -7.92 -12.97
C MET A 237 12.04 -8.84 -11.98
N ILE A 238 12.54 -10.07 -11.78
CA ILE A 238 11.95 -11.03 -10.84
C ILE A 238 12.08 -10.53 -9.40
N ASN A 239 13.26 -10.01 -9.03
CA ASN A 239 13.50 -9.49 -7.68
C ASN A 239 12.65 -8.24 -7.38
N LEU A 240 12.54 -7.32 -8.34
CA LEU A 240 11.65 -6.16 -8.24
C LEU A 240 10.19 -6.58 -8.10
N ALA A 241 9.71 -7.48 -8.97
CA ALA A 241 8.33 -7.97 -8.93
C ALA A 241 8.03 -8.67 -7.59
N THR A 242 8.95 -9.50 -7.10
CA THR A 242 8.81 -10.22 -5.82
C THR A 242 8.80 -9.23 -4.65
N GLY A 243 9.74 -8.28 -4.63
CA GLY A 243 9.79 -7.25 -3.60
C GLY A 243 8.54 -6.37 -3.58
N GLY A 244 8.08 -5.92 -4.74
CA GLY A 244 6.83 -5.15 -4.89
C GLY A 244 5.61 -5.92 -4.43
N MET A 245 5.49 -7.21 -4.79
CA MET A 245 4.37 -8.06 -4.37
C MET A 245 4.34 -8.27 -2.85
N ILE A 246 5.49 -8.56 -2.24
CA ILE A 246 5.61 -8.70 -0.77
C ILE A 246 5.24 -7.37 -0.09
N GLY A 247 5.76 -6.25 -0.60
CA GLY A 247 5.45 -4.91 -0.11
C GLY A 247 3.95 -4.59 -0.18
N LEU A 248 3.29 -4.92 -1.30
CA LEU A 248 1.85 -4.73 -1.48
C LEU A 248 1.05 -5.56 -0.48
N LEU A 249 1.35 -6.85 -0.35
CA LEU A 249 0.65 -7.76 0.57
C LEU A 249 0.76 -7.27 2.03
N LEU A 250 1.97 -6.91 2.47
CA LEU A 250 2.20 -6.36 3.80
C LEU A 250 1.48 -5.02 3.99
N GLY A 251 1.49 -4.17 2.97
CA GLY A 251 0.82 -2.88 2.99
C GLY A 251 -0.70 -2.97 3.08
N VAL A 252 -1.31 -3.90 2.35
CA VAL A 252 -2.74 -4.21 2.46
C VAL A 252 -3.06 -4.74 3.85
N GLY A 253 -2.27 -5.71 4.36
CA GLY A 253 -2.43 -6.22 5.73
C GLY A 253 -2.37 -5.11 6.79
N ALA A 254 -1.37 -4.23 6.70
CA ALA A 254 -1.22 -3.10 7.61
C ALA A 254 -2.39 -2.10 7.51
N ALA A 255 -2.92 -1.86 6.32
CA ALA A 255 -4.11 -1.03 6.12
C ALA A 255 -5.35 -1.60 6.84
N PHE A 256 -5.56 -2.92 6.76
CA PHE A 256 -6.65 -3.57 7.49
C PHE A 256 -6.46 -3.54 9.01
N VAL A 257 -5.23 -3.79 9.49
CA VAL A 257 -4.91 -3.67 10.92
C VAL A 257 -5.20 -2.26 11.41
N ARG A 258 -4.76 -1.24 10.66
CA ARG A 258 -5.02 0.16 10.99
C ARG A 258 -6.51 0.50 11.03
N GLU A 259 -7.31 -0.02 10.10
CA GLU A 259 -8.77 0.17 10.13
C GLU A 259 -9.42 -0.54 11.33
N ARG A 260 -8.94 -1.71 11.73
CA ARG A 260 -9.46 -2.40 12.92
C ARG A 260 -9.28 -1.59 14.22
N PHE A 261 -8.29 -0.69 14.25
CA PHE A 261 -8.11 0.25 15.35
C PHE A 261 -8.95 1.54 15.21
N ASP A 262 -9.55 1.83 14.04
CA ASP A 262 -10.45 2.98 13.83
C ASP A 262 -11.90 2.64 14.24
N ARG A 263 -12.21 2.76 15.54
CA ARG A 263 -13.55 2.50 16.11
C ARG A 263 -14.48 3.72 16.13
N ARG A 264 -14.27 4.70 15.25
CA ARG A 264 -15.10 5.92 15.18
C ARG A 264 -16.48 5.62 14.61
N LEU A 265 -17.52 6.25 15.18
CA LEU A 265 -18.91 6.16 14.71
C LEU A 265 -19.07 7.05 13.46
N ARG A 266 -19.62 6.52 12.37
CA ARG A 266 -19.67 7.22 11.06
C ARG A 266 -21.08 7.53 10.59
N SER A 267 -22.09 6.87 11.15
CA SER A 267 -23.50 7.07 10.82
C SER A 267 -24.40 7.02 12.05
N ALA A 268 -25.62 7.54 11.95
CA ALA A 268 -26.65 7.37 12.98
C ALA A 268 -27.01 5.89 13.20
N ALA A 269 -26.97 5.07 12.14
CA ALA A 269 -27.14 3.62 12.25
C ALA A 269 -26.06 2.98 13.12
N ASP A 270 -24.80 3.44 13.04
CA ASP A 270 -23.74 2.94 13.94
C ASP A 270 -24.05 3.21 15.42
N VAL A 271 -24.64 4.37 15.74
CA VAL A 271 -25.02 4.74 17.11
C VAL A 271 -26.11 3.80 17.64
N ARG A 272 -27.11 3.51 16.79
CA ARG A 272 -28.20 2.58 17.12
C ARG A 272 -27.71 1.14 17.23
N ASP A 273 -27.11 0.62 16.18
CA ASP A 273 -26.85 -0.81 16.03
C ASP A 273 -25.61 -1.24 16.83
N ARG A 274 -24.54 -0.44 16.79
CA ARG A 274 -23.27 -0.78 17.45
C ARG A 274 -23.14 -0.17 18.84
N GLY A 275 -23.75 0.99 19.04
CA GLY A 275 -23.80 1.70 20.31
C GLY A 275 -24.95 1.28 21.22
N ARG A 276 -25.99 0.62 20.70
CA ARG A 276 -27.20 0.23 21.45
C ARG A 276 -27.89 1.40 22.14
N VAL A 277 -27.77 2.60 21.58
CA VAL A 277 -28.44 3.81 22.09
C VAL A 277 -29.49 4.25 21.07
N ASN A 278 -30.72 4.51 21.55
CA ASN A 278 -31.78 5.02 20.69
C ASN A 278 -31.38 6.37 20.09
N VAL A 279 -31.64 6.61 18.80
CA VAL A 279 -31.31 7.87 18.13
C VAL A 279 -32.58 8.70 18.04
N LEU A 280 -32.66 9.75 18.86
CA LEU A 280 -33.80 10.68 18.93
C LEU A 280 -33.78 11.65 17.73
N ALA A 281 -32.60 12.12 17.37
CA ALA A 281 -32.43 13.04 16.26
C ALA A 281 -31.08 12.84 15.57
N ALA A 282 -31.06 13.09 14.27
CA ALA A 282 -29.84 13.11 13.48
C ALA A 282 -29.80 14.38 12.63
N LEU A 283 -28.74 15.15 12.76
CA LEU A 283 -28.42 16.27 11.91
C LEU A 283 -27.46 15.82 10.80
N ASP A 284 -27.62 16.40 9.63
CA ASP A 284 -26.74 16.23 8.48
C ASP A 284 -25.85 17.46 8.29
N GLU A 285 -24.72 17.33 7.58
CA GLU A 285 -23.76 18.41 7.28
C GLU A 285 -24.47 19.62 6.64
N ARG A 286 -25.52 19.38 5.85
CA ARG A 286 -26.36 20.42 5.22
C ARG A 286 -27.26 21.19 6.19
N THR A 287 -27.51 20.64 7.38
CA THR A 287 -28.51 21.15 8.35
C THR A 287 -27.89 21.86 9.55
N THR A 288 -26.57 21.79 9.72
CA THR A 288 -25.78 22.50 10.72
C THR A 288 -25.04 23.70 10.11
N PRO A 289 -25.70 24.81 9.76
CA PRO A 289 -25.00 26.05 9.43
C PRO A 289 -24.52 26.71 10.73
N HIS A 290 -23.22 27.02 10.79
CA HIS A 290 -22.53 27.84 11.79
C HIS A 290 -22.77 27.47 13.27
N PHE A 291 -21.74 26.92 13.90
CA PHE A 291 -21.75 26.56 15.33
C PHE A 291 -22.06 27.74 16.28
N ASP A 292 -21.93 28.97 15.79
CA ASP A 292 -21.91 30.18 16.61
C ASP A 292 -23.28 30.78 16.93
N ASP A 293 -24.38 30.17 16.48
CA ASP A 293 -25.73 30.67 16.73
C ASP A 293 -26.74 29.55 16.98
N VAL A 294 -27.82 29.88 17.68
CA VAL A 294 -28.98 28.98 17.82
C VAL A 294 -29.69 28.87 16.48
N LEU A 295 -30.00 27.64 16.06
CA LEU A 295 -30.64 27.35 14.78
C LEU A 295 -32.01 28.04 14.69
N GLN A 296 -32.28 28.56 13.49
CA GLN A 296 -33.55 29.19 13.17
C GLN A 296 -34.70 28.17 13.24
N PRO A 297 -35.84 28.51 13.88
CA PRO A 297 -36.89 27.54 14.18
C PRO A 297 -37.54 26.91 12.94
N TYR A 298 -37.62 27.65 11.83
CA TYR A 298 -38.19 27.16 10.56
C TYR A 298 -37.14 26.57 9.60
N GLY A 299 -35.85 26.66 9.93
CA GLY A 299 -34.76 26.10 9.14
C GLY A 299 -34.70 24.57 9.23
N ALA A 300 -33.90 23.94 8.34
CA ALA A 300 -33.79 22.48 8.29
C ALA A 300 -33.34 21.87 9.64
N GLY A 301 -32.31 22.45 10.27
CA GLY A 301 -31.86 22.04 11.60
C GLY A 301 -32.85 22.37 12.72
N GLY A 302 -33.52 23.54 12.67
CA GLY A 302 -34.53 23.90 13.67
C GLY A 302 -35.74 22.94 13.69
N ARG A 303 -36.18 22.46 12.51
CA ARG A 303 -37.23 21.44 12.42
C ARG A 303 -36.83 20.11 13.07
N VAL A 304 -35.54 19.76 13.07
CA VAL A 304 -35.02 18.57 13.77
C VAL A 304 -35.16 18.77 15.29
N PHE A 305 -34.77 19.92 15.81
CA PHE A 305 -34.91 20.22 17.24
C PHE A 305 -36.37 20.38 17.70
N ASN A 306 -37.27 20.88 16.84
CA ASN A 306 -38.71 20.91 17.15
C ASN A 306 -39.30 19.50 17.26
N ARG A 307 -38.87 18.57 16.40
CA ARG A 307 -39.24 17.14 16.49
C ARG A 307 -38.65 16.50 17.75
N LEU A 308 -37.37 16.72 18.01
CA LEU A 308 -36.69 16.25 19.22
C LEU A 308 -37.42 16.72 20.49
N ARG A 309 -37.81 17.99 20.55
CA ARG A 309 -38.60 18.54 21.67
C ARG A 309 -39.89 17.73 21.87
N ASN A 310 -40.68 17.51 20.82
CA ASN A 310 -41.95 16.79 20.94
C ASN A 310 -41.73 15.35 21.44
N GLU A 311 -40.68 14.68 20.98
CA GLU A 311 -40.32 13.32 21.41
C GLU A 311 -39.90 13.29 22.88
N ILE A 312 -39.10 14.27 23.32
CA ILE A 312 -38.69 14.41 24.73
C ILE A 312 -39.90 14.68 25.61
N LEU A 313 -40.74 15.65 25.27
CA LEU A 313 -41.93 16.01 26.06
C LEU A 313 -42.93 14.85 26.15
N ALA A 314 -43.01 13.99 25.13
CA ALA A 314 -43.86 12.80 25.16
C ALA A 314 -43.30 11.68 26.06
N THR A 315 -42.00 11.70 26.36
CA THR A 315 -41.32 10.67 27.15
C THR A 315 -41.16 11.07 28.62
N LEU A 316 -41.04 12.37 28.90
CA LEU A 316 -40.88 12.89 30.25
C LEU A 316 -42.17 12.74 31.07
N ARG A 317 -42.02 12.42 32.36
CA ARG A 317 -43.14 12.46 33.31
C ARG A 317 -43.47 13.91 33.67
N PRO A 318 -44.70 14.22 34.12
CA PRO A 318 -45.06 15.57 34.53
C PRO A 318 -44.17 16.19 35.63
N SER A 319 -43.52 15.34 36.44
CA SER A 319 -42.57 15.75 37.49
C SER A 319 -41.14 15.99 36.99
N ASP A 320 -40.79 15.51 35.80
CA ASP A 320 -39.42 15.58 35.29
C ASP A 320 -39.17 16.99 34.74
N GLN A 321 -38.25 17.73 35.35
CA GLN A 321 -37.97 19.13 35.03
C GLN A 321 -36.53 19.35 34.58
N VAL A 322 -35.59 18.51 35.02
CA VAL A 322 -34.16 18.70 34.80
C VAL A 322 -33.65 17.72 33.76
N ILE A 323 -33.14 18.24 32.64
CA ILE A 323 -32.63 17.45 31.52
C ILE A 323 -31.14 17.76 31.37
N VAL A 324 -30.28 16.75 31.48
CA VAL A 324 -28.84 16.90 31.20
C VAL A 324 -28.52 16.52 29.76
N VAL A 325 -27.72 17.35 29.09
CA VAL A 325 -27.18 17.08 27.76
C VAL A 325 -25.66 16.94 27.89
N THR A 326 -25.12 15.78 27.55
CA THR A 326 -23.69 15.46 27.69
C THR A 326 -23.12 14.87 26.40
N GLY A 327 -21.85 15.14 26.12
CA GLY A 327 -21.14 14.61 24.96
C GLY A 327 -20.60 13.20 25.19
N THR A 328 -20.25 12.50 24.10
CA THR A 328 -19.50 11.22 24.16
C THR A 328 -17.99 11.41 23.93
N SER A 329 -17.59 12.59 23.49
CA SER A 329 -16.21 13.00 23.27
C SER A 329 -16.09 14.50 23.54
N ARG A 330 -14.88 14.96 23.84
CA ARG A 330 -14.58 16.39 24.00
C ARG A 330 -15.01 17.21 22.79
N GLY A 331 -15.51 18.42 23.04
CA GLY A 331 -15.95 19.37 22.02
C GLY A 331 -17.37 19.86 22.24
N SER A 332 -17.85 20.66 21.30
CA SER A 332 -19.00 21.54 21.51
C SER A 332 -20.35 20.93 21.10
N ALA A 333 -20.37 19.61 20.84
CA ALA A 333 -21.57 18.87 20.46
C ALA A 333 -22.68 18.99 21.53
N ALA A 334 -22.33 18.84 22.81
CA ALA A 334 -23.27 18.99 23.92
C ALA A 334 -23.83 20.41 24.01
N THR A 335 -22.98 21.43 23.85
CA THR A 335 -23.36 22.85 23.83
C THR A 335 -24.42 23.14 22.76
N LEU A 336 -24.20 22.66 21.53
CA LEU A 336 -25.12 22.89 20.42
C LEU A 336 -26.46 22.20 20.65
N VAL A 337 -26.45 20.94 21.11
CA VAL A 337 -27.67 20.21 21.42
C VAL A 337 -28.42 20.87 22.57
N ALA A 338 -27.74 21.25 23.64
CA ALA A 338 -28.34 21.89 24.81
C ALA A 338 -28.98 23.25 24.46
N ALA A 339 -28.25 24.12 23.76
CA ALA A 339 -28.73 25.43 23.36
C ALA A 339 -29.95 25.35 22.43
N ASN A 340 -29.90 24.47 21.43
CA ASN A 340 -31.01 24.34 20.48
C ASN A 340 -32.23 23.62 21.06
N LEU A 341 -32.03 22.65 21.96
CA LEU A 341 -33.12 22.02 22.69
C LEU A 341 -33.82 23.01 23.61
N ALA A 342 -33.05 23.78 24.39
CA ALA A 342 -33.60 24.81 25.28
C ALA A 342 -34.35 25.90 24.50
N ALA A 343 -33.81 26.32 23.36
CA ALA A 343 -34.49 27.25 22.46
C ALA A 343 -35.78 26.66 21.87
N ALA A 344 -35.79 25.38 21.47
CA ALA A 344 -36.98 24.72 20.94
C ALA A 344 -38.10 24.60 21.97
N LEU A 345 -37.75 24.28 23.23
CA LEU A 345 -38.69 24.26 24.37
C LEU A 345 -39.26 25.66 24.64
N ALA A 346 -38.39 26.67 24.72
CA ALA A 346 -38.78 28.04 25.06
C ALA A 346 -39.67 28.70 23.98
N ARG A 347 -39.41 28.42 22.70
CA ARG A 347 -40.21 28.97 21.59
C ARG A 347 -41.66 28.49 21.57
N THR A 348 -41.98 27.41 22.27
CA THR A 348 -43.36 26.90 22.46
C THR A 348 -44.03 27.35 23.75
N GLY A 349 -43.45 28.35 24.43
CA GLY A 349 -44.05 28.95 25.62
C GLY A 349 -43.70 28.23 26.93
N SER A 350 -42.83 27.22 26.90
CA SER A 350 -42.26 26.69 28.14
C SER A 350 -41.28 27.69 28.74
N ASP A 351 -41.33 27.89 30.05
CA ASP A 351 -40.26 28.60 30.75
C ASP A 351 -39.04 27.69 30.85
N VAL A 352 -37.89 28.16 30.35
CA VAL A 352 -36.67 27.34 30.28
C VAL A 352 -35.49 28.09 30.89
N VAL A 353 -34.73 27.39 31.74
CA VAL A 353 -33.42 27.83 32.22
C VAL A 353 -32.35 26.90 31.69
N LEU A 354 -31.44 27.42 30.88
CA LEU A 354 -30.28 26.71 30.37
C LEU A 354 -29.06 26.99 31.26
N ILE A 355 -28.43 25.94 31.77
CA ILE A 355 -27.25 26.04 32.63
C ILE A 355 -26.05 25.51 31.86
N GLY A 356 -25.07 26.38 31.60
CA GLY A 356 -23.77 26.02 31.06
C GLY A 356 -22.85 25.51 32.15
N ALA A 357 -22.63 24.20 32.22
CA ALA A 357 -21.69 23.58 33.15
C ALA A 357 -20.50 22.92 32.42
N HIS A 358 -20.35 23.16 31.11
CA HIS A 358 -19.18 22.75 30.35
C HIS A 358 -18.06 23.79 30.47
N LEU A 359 -16.93 23.38 31.06
CA LEU A 359 -15.72 24.18 31.10
C LEU A 359 -14.99 24.05 29.74
N PRO A 360 -14.67 25.16 29.06
CA PRO A 360 -13.90 25.11 27.82
C PRO A 360 -12.46 24.66 28.10
N ASP A 361 -11.91 23.82 27.22
CA ASP A 361 -10.54 23.28 27.32
C ASP A 361 -9.44 24.35 27.06
N SER A 362 -9.80 25.53 26.55
CA SER A 362 -8.87 26.62 26.17
C SER A 362 -9.48 28.00 26.41
N VAL A 363 -8.64 28.99 26.73
CA VAL A 363 -9.01 30.42 26.86
C VAL A 363 -9.52 30.99 25.53
N VAL A 364 -9.09 30.41 24.40
CA VAL A 364 -9.49 30.84 23.04
C VAL A 364 -10.93 30.40 22.70
N ASP A 365 -11.44 29.33 23.34
CA ASP A 365 -12.82 28.85 23.20
C ASP A 365 -13.75 29.45 24.26
N ALA A 366 -13.52 30.71 24.65
CA ALA A 366 -14.23 31.34 25.76
C ALA A 366 -15.76 31.34 25.56
N ALA A 367 -16.43 30.55 26.41
CA ALA A 367 -17.88 30.49 26.58
C ALA A 367 -18.70 30.32 25.27
N PRO A 368 -18.63 29.15 24.59
CA PRO A 368 -19.37 28.89 23.35
C PRO A 368 -20.87 29.09 23.54
N LEU A 369 -21.40 28.71 24.71
CA LEU A 369 -22.80 28.91 25.05
C LEU A 369 -23.21 30.39 25.10
N ALA A 370 -22.36 31.25 25.67
CA ALA A 370 -22.64 32.68 25.78
C ALA A 370 -22.66 33.35 24.40
N ARG A 371 -21.72 32.97 23.53
CA ARG A 371 -21.66 33.42 22.13
C ARG A 371 -22.91 33.00 21.35
N MET A 372 -23.29 31.72 21.42
CA MET A 372 -24.48 31.19 20.73
C MET A 372 -25.77 31.91 21.11
N LEU A 373 -25.89 32.37 22.35
CA LEU A 373 -27.10 33.00 22.87
C LEU A 373 -27.05 34.54 22.87
N GLY A 374 -25.90 35.12 22.51
CA GLY A 374 -25.69 36.58 22.52
C GLY A 374 -25.80 37.18 23.92
N VAL A 375 -25.26 36.52 24.95
CA VAL A 375 -25.26 36.96 26.35
C VAL A 375 -23.84 37.14 26.90
N SER A 376 -23.70 37.78 28.07
CA SER A 376 -22.40 37.92 28.72
C SER A 376 -21.91 36.56 29.27
N ALA A 377 -20.63 36.25 29.11
CA ALA A 377 -20.03 35.05 29.69
C ALA A 377 -19.96 35.08 31.23
N VAL A 378 -19.90 36.27 31.83
CA VAL A 378 -19.73 36.52 33.28
C VAL A 378 -20.75 37.57 33.76
N PRO A 379 -21.34 37.42 34.95
CA PRO A 379 -21.18 36.31 35.91
C PRO A 379 -21.94 35.05 35.47
N GLY A 380 -21.42 33.88 35.85
CA GLY A 380 -22.03 32.59 35.51
C GLY A 380 -22.09 31.59 36.68
N LEU A 381 -22.25 30.31 36.35
CA LEU A 381 -22.41 29.20 37.29
C LEU A 381 -21.23 29.11 38.26
N SER A 382 -19.99 29.28 37.79
CA SER A 382 -18.82 29.28 38.67
C SER A 382 -18.88 30.38 39.74
N ASP A 383 -19.36 31.58 39.38
CA ASP A 383 -19.45 32.72 40.29
C ASP A 383 -20.61 32.56 41.28
N LEU A 384 -21.72 31.96 40.83
CA LEU A 384 -22.84 31.58 41.66
C LEU A 384 -22.44 30.56 42.73
N LEU A 385 -21.76 29.48 42.32
CA LEU A 385 -21.35 28.40 43.21
C LEU A 385 -20.24 28.83 44.17
N ALA A 386 -19.35 29.73 43.73
CA ALA A 386 -18.37 30.40 44.59
C ALA A 386 -18.99 31.44 45.54
N GLY A 387 -20.29 31.74 45.40
CA GLY A 387 -21.00 32.70 46.22
C GLY A 387 -20.66 34.17 45.99
N ARG A 388 -20.01 34.49 44.87
CA ARG A 388 -19.69 35.86 44.47
C ARG A 388 -20.93 36.61 44.00
N VAL A 389 -21.91 35.89 43.46
CA VAL A 389 -23.19 36.44 42.98
C VAL A 389 -24.37 35.58 43.44
N GLY A 390 -25.54 36.19 43.59
CA GLY A 390 -26.81 35.48 43.82
C GLY A 390 -27.46 34.98 42.53
N LEU A 391 -28.44 34.07 42.66
CA LEU A 391 -29.13 33.44 41.53
C LEU A 391 -29.74 34.43 40.55
N ALA A 392 -30.41 35.48 41.07
CA ALA A 392 -31.04 36.51 40.24
C ALA A 392 -30.03 37.30 39.38
N ARG A 393 -28.76 37.40 39.81
CA ARG A 393 -27.71 38.11 39.06
C ARG A 393 -26.98 37.21 38.07
N ALA A 394 -26.91 35.91 38.35
CA ALA A 394 -26.31 34.92 37.44
C ALA A 394 -27.25 34.55 36.28
N ILE A 395 -28.56 34.64 36.47
CA ILE A 395 -29.55 34.39 35.41
C ILE A 395 -29.62 35.58 34.46
N GLN A 396 -29.38 35.32 33.18
CA GLN A 396 -29.49 36.29 32.08
C GLN A 396 -30.65 35.92 31.17
N ARG A 397 -31.40 36.92 30.67
CA ARG A 397 -32.42 36.71 29.64
C ARG A 397 -31.74 36.72 28.27
N THR A 398 -32.16 35.82 27.38
CA THR A 398 -31.61 35.83 26.01
C THR A 398 -32.29 36.93 25.17
N PRO A 399 -31.55 37.70 24.34
CA PRO A 399 -32.15 38.79 23.56
C PRO A 399 -33.18 38.34 22.52
N ARG A 400 -33.02 37.11 21.99
CA ARG A 400 -33.80 36.60 20.86
C ARG A 400 -34.96 35.69 21.27
N ILE A 401 -34.96 35.15 22.49
CA ILE A 401 -35.95 34.17 22.96
C ILE A 401 -36.39 34.55 24.38
N PRO A 402 -37.51 35.29 24.53
CA PRO A 402 -37.91 35.87 25.83
C PRO A 402 -38.12 34.84 26.95
N SER A 403 -38.69 33.66 26.64
CA SER A 403 -38.94 32.57 27.60
C SER A 403 -37.68 31.72 27.91
N LEU A 404 -36.54 32.03 27.29
CA LEU A 404 -35.27 31.37 27.55
C LEU A 404 -34.38 32.24 28.42
N ARG A 405 -34.05 31.69 29.59
CA ARG A 405 -33.08 32.24 30.53
C ARG A 405 -31.84 31.36 30.52
N VAL A 406 -30.67 31.95 30.77
CA VAL A 406 -29.39 31.22 30.76
C VAL A 406 -28.52 31.60 31.95
N ILE A 407 -27.85 30.61 32.51
CA ILE A 407 -26.72 30.74 33.42
C ILE A 407 -25.51 30.21 32.66
N THR A 408 -24.59 31.09 32.25
CA THR A 408 -23.36 30.69 31.52
C THR A 408 -22.37 29.98 32.46
N THR A 409 -21.27 29.44 31.94
CA THR A 409 -20.26 28.76 32.77
C THR A 409 -19.60 29.70 33.79
N GLY A 410 -19.40 30.97 33.44
CA GLY A 410 -18.73 31.99 34.28
C GLY A 410 -17.22 32.05 34.07
N GLY A 411 -16.51 32.76 34.97
CA GLY A 411 -15.08 33.09 34.85
C GLY A 411 -14.08 31.96 35.14
N ALA A 412 -14.38 30.73 34.71
CA ALA A 412 -13.57 29.49 34.53
C ALA A 412 -12.46 29.06 35.52
N ALA A 413 -11.78 29.93 36.27
CA ALA A 413 -10.56 29.58 37.00
C ALA A 413 -10.75 28.78 38.31
N THR A 414 -11.98 28.56 38.78
CA THR A 414 -12.25 27.96 40.11
C THR A 414 -13.37 26.92 40.14
N ALA A 415 -13.79 26.38 38.99
CA ALA A 415 -14.99 25.54 38.89
C ALA A 415 -14.80 24.06 39.30
N ALA A 416 -13.57 23.55 39.38
CA ALA A 416 -13.30 22.16 39.75
C ALA A 416 -13.81 21.87 41.18
N GLY A 417 -14.65 20.85 41.33
CA GLY A 417 -15.25 20.45 42.62
C GLY A 417 -16.48 21.26 43.04
N LEU A 418 -16.78 22.40 42.39
CA LEU A 418 -17.99 23.17 42.71
C LEU A 418 -19.27 22.49 42.22
N MET A 419 -19.18 21.62 41.22
CA MET A 419 -20.33 20.86 40.69
C MET A 419 -20.85 19.79 41.66
N GLN A 420 -20.09 19.48 42.71
CA GLN A 420 -20.51 18.56 43.79
C GLN A 420 -21.03 19.30 45.03
N SER A 421 -21.13 20.63 44.97
CA SER A 421 -21.52 21.45 46.12
C SER A 421 -23.01 21.33 46.44
N GLN A 422 -23.35 21.44 47.72
CA GLN A 422 -24.74 21.57 48.18
C GLN A 422 -25.45 22.76 47.51
N ARG A 423 -24.70 23.84 47.23
CA ARG A 423 -25.20 25.05 46.58
C ARG A 423 -25.73 24.80 45.17
N LEU A 424 -25.17 23.84 44.43
CA LEU A 424 -25.73 23.44 43.13
C LEU A 424 -27.10 22.78 43.30
N LYS A 425 -27.24 21.88 44.29
CA LYS A 425 -28.53 21.24 44.60
C LYS A 425 -29.57 22.28 45.00
N ASP A 426 -29.22 23.19 45.90
CA ASP A 426 -30.12 24.26 46.35
C ASP A 426 -30.52 25.19 45.19
N THR A 427 -29.59 25.44 44.25
CA THR A 427 -29.86 26.20 43.02
C THR A 427 -30.85 25.48 42.13
N LEU A 428 -30.64 24.18 41.86
CA LEU A 428 -31.54 23.38 41.03
C LEU A 428 -32.92 23.26 41.68
N GLU A 429 -33.01 23.08 42.99
CA GLU A 429 -34.28 23.08 43.71
C GLU A 429 -35.00 24.43 43.65
N ALA A 430 -34.26 25.54 43.78
CA ALA A 430 -34.83 26.87 43.62
C ALA A 430 -35.38 27.10 42.21
N LEU A 431 -34.69 26.59 41.18
CA LEU A 431 -35.17 26.64 39.80
C LEU A 431 -36.38 25.73 39.58
N ARG A 432 -36.38 24.52 40.15
CA ARG A 432 -37.54 23.60 40.13
C ARG A 432 -38.79 24.25 40.72
N ARG A 433 -38.65 24.96 41.84
CA ARG A 433 -39.76 25.69 42.49
C ARG A 433 -40.33 26.84 41.65
N GLN A 434 -39.54 27.44 40.75
CA GLN A 434 -40.03 28.47 39.83
C GLN A 434 -40.91 27.89 38.71
N GLY A 435 -40.93 26.57 38.53
CA GLY A 435 -41.61 25.91 37.42
C GLY A 435 -40.84 25.99 36.10
N GLY A 436 -41.23 25.15 35.14
CA GLY A 436 -40.60 25.06 33.82
C GLY A 436 -39.50 23.99 33.74
N TYR A 437 -38.71 24.04 32.67
CA TYR A 437 -37.63 23.09 32.39
C TYR A 437 -36.25 23.69 32.67
N VAL A 438 -35.37 22.88 33.24
CA VAL A 438 -33.95 23.19 33.41
C VAL A 438 -33.15 22.29 32.48
N VAL A 439 -32.45 22.88 31.52
CA VAL A 439 -31.54 22.15 30.62
C VAL A 439 -30.11 22.39 31.09
N ILE A 440 -29.37 21.33 31.38
CA ILE A 440 -27.98 21.42 31.84
C ILE A 440 -27.06 20.94 30.72
N GLU A 441 -26.19 21.82 30.23
CA GLU A 441 -25.06 21.45 29.39
C GLU A 441 -23.93 20.91 30.27
N ALA A 442 -23.54 19.65 30.08
CA ALA A 442 -22.47 19.01 30.84
C ALA A 442 -21.29 18.57 29.93
N PRO A 443 -20.05 18.50 30.47
CA PRO A 443 -18.95 17.87 29.77
C PRO A 443 -19.22 16.38 29.52
N SER A 444 -18.38 15.72 28.71
CA SER A 444 -18.53 14.30 28.38
C SER A 444 -18.40 13.43 29.62
N THR A 445 -19.45 12.65 29.95
CA THR A 445 -19.49 11.77 31.14
C THR A 445 -18.31 10.80 31.17
N SER A 446 -17.94 10.25 30.01
CA SER A 446 -16.81 9.34 29.84
C SER A 446 -15.45 9.90 30.31
N SER A 447 -15.35 11.21 30.52
CA SER A 447 -14.08 11.90 30.82
C SER A 447 -14.13 12.88 32.01
N SER A 448 -15.28 13.05 32.68
CA SER A 448 -15.44 14.05 33.73
C SER A 448 -16.35 13.57 34.87
N ALA A 449 -15.83 13.64 36.10
CA ALA A 449 -16.61 13.35 37.32
C ALA A 449 -17.74 14.38 37.54
N ASP A 450 -17.51 15.63 37.16
CA ASP A 450 -18.52 16.70 37.26
C ASP A 450 -19.76 16.39 36.41
N ALA A 451 -19.57 15.79 35.23
CA ALA A 451 -20.68 15.37 34.38
C ALA A 451 -21.54 14.26 35.03
N GLN A 452 -20.93 13.35 35.79
CA GLN A 452 -21.65 12.31 36.53
C GLN A 452 -22.44 12.90 37.69
N SER A 453 -21.87 13.89 38.40
CA SER A 453 -22.55 14.62 39.47
C SER A 453 -23.71 15.47 38.97
N LEU A 454 -23.57 16.10 37.79
CA LEU A 454 -24.67 16.83 37.15
C LEU A 454 -25.77 15.89 36.67
N ALA A 455 -25.39 14.74 36.12
CA ALA A 455 -26.34 13.73 35.67
C ALA A 455 -27.16 13.16 36.82
N SER A 456 -26.55 12.87 37.98
CA SER A 456 -27.27 12.32 39.14
C SER A 456 -28.32 13.27 39.74
N LEU A 457 -28.27 14.57 39.41
CA LEU A 457 -29.25 15.57 39.79
C LEU A 457 -30.33 15.82 38.71
N ALA A 458 -30.20 15.19 37.55
CA ALA A 458 -31.12 15.32 36.44
C ALA A 458 -32.16 14.19 36.42
N ASP A 459 -33.35 14.51 35.91
CA ASP A 459 -34.46 13.56 35.77
C ASP A 459 -34.33 12.74 34.47
N ALA A 460 -33.61 13.28 33.48
CA ALA A 460 -33.37 12.62 32.20
C ALA A 460 -32.05 13.08 31.57
N ALA A 461 -31.43 12.21 30.75
CA ALA A 461 -30.19 12.48 30.04
C ALA A 461 -30.31 12.28 28.52
N ILE A 462 -29.57 13.10 27.77
CA ILE A 462 -29.43 13.02 26.32
C ILE A 462 -27.94 13.03 25.95
N LEU A 463 -27.54 12.12 25.07
CA LEU A 463 -26.17 12.03 24.57
C LEU A 463 -25.99 12.79 23.25
N ALA A 464 -25.06 13.73 23.20
CA ALA A 464 -24.61 14.35 21.96
C ALA A 464 -23.45 13.54 21.35
N VAL A 465 -23.64 13.06 20.13
CA VAL A 465 -22.68 12.20 19.42
C VAL A 465 -22.20 12.89 18.16
N GLU A 466 -20.90 13.17 18.08
CA GLU A 466 -20.29 13.80 16.91
C GLU A 466 -19.69 12.74 15.97
N LEU A 467 -20.26 12.59 14.78
CA LEU A 467 -19.81 11.61 13.80
C LEU A 467 -18.36 11.86 13.39
N ARG A 468 -17.62 10.77 13.14
CA ARG A 468 -16.18 10.75 12.80
C ARG A 468 -15.26 11.29 13.91
N LYS A 469 -15.78 11.64 15.08
CA LYS A 469 -15.01 12.02 16.27
C LYS A 469 -15.29 11.08 17.45
N SER A 470 -16.55 10.84 17.77
CA SER A 470 -16.97 9.91 18.81
C SER A 470 -16.61 8.46 18.45
N ARG A 471 -16.13 7.70 19.43
CA ARG A 471 -15.77 6.28 19.29
C ARG A 471 -16.79 5.41 19.98
N ARG A 472 -17.00 4.19 19.47
CA ARG A 472 -17.95 3.23 20.05
C ARG A 472 -17.72 2.96 21.55
N PRO A 473 -16.49 2.71 22.04
CA PRO A 473 -16.26 2.50 23.48
C PRO A 473 -16.73 3.69 24.32
N ALA A 474 -16.38 4.91 23.92
CA ALA A 474 -16.76 6.12 24.66
C ALA A 474 -18.29 6.36 24.69
N LEU A 475 -19.03 5.96 23.63
CA LEU A 475 -20.49 6.00 23.63
C LEU A 475 -21.09 5.00 24.62
N LEU A 476 -20.57 3.76 24.65
CA LEU A 476 -21.02 2.73 25.59
C LEU A 476 -20.69 3.11 27.03
N ASP A 477 -19.47 3.58 27.28
CA ASP A 477 -19.02 4.03 28.61
C ASP A 477 -19.89 5.19 29.12
N ALA A 478 -20.22 6.15 28.26
CA ALA A 478 -21.08 7.28 28.62
C ALA A 478 -22.50 6.83 28.98
N ALA A 479 -23.09 5.91 28.21
CA ALA A 479 -24.42 5.36 28.48
C ALA A 479 -24.44 4.53 29.79
N GLU A 480 -23.43 3.70 30.00
CA GLU A 480 -23.28 2.90 31.22
C GLU A 480 -23.12 3.78 32.47
N GLN A 481 -22.34 4.86 32.37
CA GLN A 481 -22.18 5.79 33.49
C GLN A 481 -23.48 6.49 33.87
N LEU A 482 -24.29 6.92 32.89
CA LEU A 482 -25.62 7.50 33.16
C LEU A 482 -26.53 6.51 33.86
N GLN A 483 -26.51 5.24 33.44
CA GLN A 483 -27.27 4.18 34.08
C GLN A 483 -26.79 3.93 35.53
N ARG A 484 -25.47 3.94 35.77
CA ARG A 484 -24.89 3.75 37.12
C ARG A 484 -25.29 4.85 38.10
N VAL A 485 -25.43 6.10 37.65
CA VAL A 485 -25.87 7.22 38.51
C VAL A 485 -27.40 7.33 38.63
N GLY A 486 -28.15 6.43 37.98
CA GLY A 486 -29.61 6.35 38.08
C GLY A 486 -30.36 7.31 37.16
N THR A 487 -29.70 7.94 36.19
CA THR A 487 -30.33 8.90 35.27
C THR A 487 -30.82 8.19 34.00
N PRO A 488 -32.13 8.21 33.69
CA PRO A 488 -32.66 7.62 32.47
C PRO A 488 -32.07 8.27 31.20
N LEU A 489 -31.40 7.49 30.36
CA LEU A 489 -30.94 7.92 29.04
C LEU A 489 -32.09 7.84 28.04
N LEU A 490 -32.62 8.99 27.61
CA LEU A 490 -33.69 9.04 26.60
C LEU A 490 -33.19 8.61 25.22
N GLY A 491 -31.94 8.96 24.90
CA GLY A 491 -31.28 8.56 23.66
C GLY A 491 -30.18 9.53 23.25
N ALA A 492 -29.78 9.44 21.99
CA ALA A 492 -28.70 10.22 21.40
C ALA A 492 -29.18 11.17 20.30
N VAL A 493 -28.57 12.35 20.27
CA VAL A 493 -28.62 13.30 19.16
C VAL A 493 -27.32 13.19 18.39
N VAL A 494 -27.42 12.82 17.12
CA VAL A 494 -26.28 12.59 16.23
C VAL A 494 -26.01 13.85 15.42
N LEU A 495 -24.77 14.32 15.46
CA LEU A 495 -24.30 15.50 14.76
C LEU A 495 -23.24 15.10 13.72
N PRO A 496 -23.17 15.80 12.57
CA PRO A 496 -22.03 15.69 11.68
C PRO A 496 -20.76 16.18 12.39
N ARG A 497 -19.61 15.97 11.75
CA ARG A 497 -18.34 16.50 12.29
C ARG A 497 -18.41 18.02 12.32
N LEU A 498 -18.23 18.62 13.49
CA LEU A 498 -18.28 20.06 13.65
C LEU A 498 -16.92 20.63 13.23
N SER A 499 -16.89 21.38 12.13
CA SER A 499 -15.72 22.16 11.73
C SER A 499 -15.73 23.48 12.51
N HIS A 500 -14.78 23.64 13.43
CA HIS A 500 -14.45 24.96 13.98
C HIS A 500 -13.98 25.83 12.81
N LEU A 501 -14.69 26.92 12.51
CA LEU A 501 -14.14 27.95 11.64
C LEU A 501 -12.96 28.60 12.38
N PRO A 502 -11.85 28.94 11.69
CA PRO A 502 -10.80 29.74 12.30
C PRO A 502 -11.41 31.05 12.78
N ILE A 503 -11.18 31.37 14.05
CA ILE A 503 -11.56 32.65 14.63
C ILE A 503 -10.84 33.73 13.80
N VAL A 504 -11.60 34.56 13.10
CA VAL A 504 -11.08 35.82 12.59
C VAL A 504 -10.78 36.66 13.83
N ASP A 505 -9.50 36.86 14.09
CA ASP A 505 -8.99 37.72 15.15
C ASP A 505 -9.57 39.12 14.94
N VAL A 506 -10.66 39.44 15.63
CA VAL A 506 -11.04 40.84 15.85
C VAL A 506 -10.10 41.31 16.94
N SER A 507 -8.88 41.67 16.55
CA SER A 507 -7.92 42.30 17.43
C SER A 507 -8.60 43.54 18.03
N ALA A 508 -9.07 43.42 19.27
CA ALA A 508 -9.28 44.60 20.09
C ALA A 508 -7.90 45.27 20.21
N PRO A 509 -7.76 46.59 19.97
CA PRO A 509 -6.48 47.23 20.09
C PRO A 509 -5.99 47.07 21.52
N ALA A 510 -4.93 46.29 21.70
CA ALA A 510 -4.27 46.14 22.97
C ALA A 510 -3.73 47.52 23.37
N VAL A 511 -4.31 48.12 24.40
CA VAL A 511 -3.70 49.26 25.08
C VAL A 511 -2.45 48.71 25.77
N THR A 512 -1.30 48.90 25.13
CA THR A 512 0.00 48.64 25.76
C THR A 512 0.23 49.72 26.80
N LEU A 513 0.00 49.41 28.07
CA LEU A 513 0.57 50.21 29.16
C LEU A 513 2.07 49.93 29.17
N THR A 514 2.86 50.83 28.57
CA THR A 514 4.31 50.83 28.73
C THR A 514 4.61 51.20 30.18
N ALA A 515 5.03 50.21 30.97
CA ALA A 515 5.62 50.43 32.27
C ALA A 515 6.98 51.07 32.08
N ASP A 516 7.03 52.40 32.08
CA ASP A 516 8.27 53.15 32.29
C ASP A 516 8.28 53.61 33.75
N SER A 517 8.81 52.73 34.60
CA SER A 517 9.09 53.02 35.99
C SER A 517 10.35 53.87 36.09
N ASN A 518 10.23 55.20 36.00
CA ASN A 518 11.00 56.13 36.82
C ASN A 518 10.55 57.59 36.66
N LYS A 519 10.36 58.24 37.82
CA LYS A 519 10.07 59.67 38.08
C LYS A 519 8.67 60.17 37.71
N ILE A 520 7.72 59.91 38.62
CA ILE A 520 6.60 60.82 38.85
C ILE A 520 7.03 61.76 39.99
N THR A 521 7.18 63.05 39.70
CA THR A 521 7.31 64.11 40.71
C THR A 521 5.93 64.72 40.98
N ASP A 522 5.69 65.19 42.20
CA ASP A 522 4.41 65.69 42.76
C ASP A 522 3.72 66.88 42.03
N ALA A 523 4.14 67.23 40.82
CA ALA A 523 3.57 68.33 40.03
C ALA A 523 2.43 67.91 39.07
N ASP A 524 2.14 66.62 38.89
CA ASP A 524 1.20 66.14 37.86
C ASP A 524 -0.26 65.95 38.34
N LEU A 525 -0.57 66.25 39.59
CA LEU A 525 -1.90 66.01 40.18
C LEU A 525 -2.91 67.17 40.01
N THR A 526 -2.65 68.18 39.16
CA THR A 526 -3.54 69.36 39.08
C THR A 526 -4.04 69.75 37.67
N GLN A 527 -3.91 68.91 36.64
CA GLN A 527 -4.48 69.23 35.33
C GLN A 527 -5.76 68.43 34.99
N PRO A 528 -6.85 69.07 34.53
CA PRO A 528 -8.07 68.37 34.15
C PRO A 528 -7.90 67.62 32.81
N MET A 529 -8.45 66.39 32.75
CA MET A 529 -8.43 65.48 31.60
C MET A 529 -8.94 66.15 30.31
N ARG A 530 -8.12 66.16 29.26
CA ARG A 530 -8.56 66.38 27.87
C ARG A 530 -8.78 65.02 27.20
N PHE A 531 -9.95 64.83 26.59
CA PHE A 531 -10.25 63.67 25.74
C PHE A 531 -9.44 63.74 24.44
N PRO A 532 -8.74 62.67 24.02
CA PRO A 532 -8.11 62.64 22.70
C PRO A 532 -9.17 62.42 21.61
N THR A 533 -9.24 63.35 20.65
CA THR A 533 -9.95 63.18 19.39
C THR A 533 -9.10 62.37 18.42
N ASN A 534 -9.62 61.23 17.95
CA ASN A 534 -9.00 60.42 16.91
C ASN A 534 -8.91 61.22 15.60
N THR A 535 -7.72 61.71 15.27
CA THR A 535 -7.39 62.22 13.94
C THR A 535 -6.52 61.18 13.23
N VAL A 536 -7.09 60.56 12.20
CA VAL A 536 -6.37 59.64 11.31
C VAL A 536 -5.37 60.44 10.49
N SER A 537 -4.10 60.04 10.56
CA SER A 537 -2.99 60.64 9.83
C SER A 537 -3.21 60.60 8.31
N SER A 538 -3.12 61.77 7.69
CA SER A 538 -3.36 62.06 6.26
C SER A 538 -2.36 61.41 5.28
N LYS A 539 -1.46 60.55 5.75
CA LYS A 539 -0.54 59.78 4.89
C LYS A 539 -1.09 58.41 4.46
N GLU A 540 -1.95 57.78 5.26
CA GLU A 540 -2.51 56.45 4.94
C GLU A 540 -3.75 56.54 4.02
N ALA A 541 -4.49 57.64 4.09
CA ALA A 541 -5.61 57.92 3.19
C ALA A 541 -5.14 58.11 1.73
N LYS A 542 -4.00 58.79 1.51
CA LYS A 542 -3.44 59.03 0.16
C LYS A 542 -2.83 57.77 -0.48
N ALA A 543 -2.37 56.81 0.32
CA ALA A 543 -1.88 55.53 -0.20
C ALA A 543 -3.02 54.60 -0.63
N ARG A 544 -4.17 54.64 0.07
CA ARG A 544 -5.37 53.88 -0.30
C ARG A 544 -6.10 54.45 -1.51
N GLU A 545 -6.10 55.76 -1.70
CA GLU A 545 -6.71 56.41 -2.86
C GLU A 545 -5.93 56.13 -4.16
N LYS A 546 -4.60 56.03 -4.09
CA LYS A 546 -3.75 55.69 -5.24
C LYS A 546 -3.89 54.22 -5.68
N ALA A 547 -4.13 53.31 -4.74
CA ALA A 547 -4.38 51.89 -5.04
C ALA A 547 -5.79 51.60 -5.58
N LEU A 548 -6.75 52.52 -5.37
CA LEU A 548 -8.12 52.39 -5.85
C LEU A 548 -8.31 53.02 -7.25
N ASN A 549 -7.48 53.98 -7.64
CA ASN A 549 -7.54 54.65 -8.95
C ASN A 549 -6.76 53.95 -10.09
N GLU A 550 -6.00 52.89 -9.81
CA GLU A 550 -5.33 52.06 -10.85
C GLU A 550 -6.22 50.96 -11.45
N LYS A 551 -7.50 50.88 -11.05
CA LYS A 551 -8.41 49.78 -11.44
C LYS A 551 -9.65 50.18 -12.26
N THR A 552 -9.67 51.37 -12.86
CA THR A 552 -10.84 51.83 -13.63
C THR A 552 -10.46 52.64 -14.87
N ALA A 553 -10.42 51.98 -16.02
CA ALA A 553 -10.77 52.56 -17.33
C ALA A 553 -11.24 51.43 -18.29
N PRO A 554 -12.15 51.72 -19.23
CA PRO A 554 -13.15 50.77 -19.71
C PRO A 554 -12.75 50.11 -21.03
N ASN A 555 -13.14 48.85 -21.23
CA ASN A 555 -13.14 48.24 -22.57
C ASN A 555 -14.48 47.55 -22.80
N ALA A 556 -15.43 48.32 -23.35
CA ALA A 556 -16.63 47.82 -23.98
C ALA A 556 -16.34 47.62 -25.47
N GLN A 557 -16.23 46.36 -25.91
CA GLN A 557 -16.48 46.02 -27.32
C GLN A 557 -17.37 44.79 -27.39
N VAL A 558 -18.60 45.10 -27.76
CA VAL A 558 -19.63 44.23 -28.31
C VAL A 558 -19.09 43.52 -29.55
N ARG A 559 -19.26 42.20 -29.65
CA ARG A 559 -19.22 41.49 -30.94
C ARG A 559 -20.48 40.60 -31.08
N PRO A 560 -21.11 40.59 -32.27
CA PRO A 560 -22.44 40.02 -32.48
C PRO A 560 -22.39 38.55 -32.96
N ARG A 561 -23.58 37.91 -32.91
CA ARG A 561 -23.92 36.67 -33.63
C ARG A 561 -24.40 36.99 -35.06
N SER A 562 -23.87 36.29 -36.06
CA SER A 562 -24.45 35.96 -37.39
C SER A 562 -23.43 35.03 -38.07
N ALA A 563 -23.77 33.82 -38.52
CA ALA A 563 -24.57 33.41 -39.69
C ALA A 563 -23.78 33.43 -41.02
N GLU A 564 -23.96 32.34 -41.80
CA GLU A 564 -23.57 32.11 -43.22
C GLU A 564 -22.08 31.86 -43.52
N SER A 565 -21.65 30.95 -44.41
CA SER A 565 -22.31 30.02 -45.34
C SER A 565 -21.26 29.15 -46.05
N SER A 566 -21.70 28.02 -46.62
CA SER A 566 -21.19 27.33 -47.83
C SER A 566 -19.81 26.66 -47.82
N ASP A 567 -19.81 25.32 -47.95
CA ASP A 567 -19.55 24.72 -49.27
C ASP A 567 -20.11 23.29 -49.36
N GLU A 568 -20.99 23.11 -50.36
CA GLU A 568 -21.45 21.84 -50.91
C GLU A 568 -20.32 21.15 -51.68
N ILE A 569 -20.19 19.82 -51.58
CA ILE A 569 -20.04 18.95 -52.76
C ILE A 569 -20.90 17.70 -52.57
N THR A 570 -21.77 17.53 -53.54
CA THR A 570 -22.76 16.49 -53.84
C THR A 570 -22.13 15.25 -54.50
N ALA A 571 -22.60 14.05 -54.15
CA ALA A 571 -22.97 12.94 -55.06
C ALA A 571 -23.39 11.70 -54.21
N VAL A 572 -24.66 11.29 -54.11
CA VAL A 572 -25.59 10.70 -55.11
C VAL A 572 -25.33 9.20 -55.36
N LEU A 573 -26.28 8.39 -54.84
CA LEU A 573 -26.89 7.14 -55.38
C LEU A 573 -25.97 5.97 -55.79
N ASP A 574 -26.29 4.69 -55.65
CA ASP A 574 -27.58 3.99 -55.64
C ASP A 574 -27.44 2.58 -55.03
N MET A 575 -28.61 2.02 -54.73
CA MET A 575 -28.97 0.73 -54.17
C MET A 575 -28.39 -0.53 -54.84
N SER A 576 -28.37 -1.63 -54.09
CA SER A 576 -29.23 -2.81 -54.36
C SER A 576 -28.65 -4.10 -53.77
N GLY A 577 -29.48 -4.78 -52.98
CA GLY A 577 -29.74 -6.22 -53.17
C GLY A 577 -28.76 -7.24 -52.60
N MET A 578 -29.17 -7.91 -51.52
CA MET A 578 -29.41 -9.36 -51.38
C MET A 578 -29.26 -9.72 -49.89
N LYS A 579 -30.35 -9.97 -49.14
CA LYS A 579 -31.10 -11.24 -49.00
C LYS A 579 -30.34 -12.37 -48.29
N ASP A 580 -30.97 -12.78 -47.18
CA ASP A 580 -31.18 -14.16 -46.70
C ASP A 580 -29.90 -14.91 -46.22
N THR A 581 -29.82 -15.57 -45.07
CA THR A 581 -30.81 -16.32 -44.27
C THR A 581 -30.35 -16.46 -42.82
N ALA A 582 -31.30 -16.42 -41.89
CA ALA A 582 -31.22 -17.07 -40.59
C ALA A 582 -31.76 -18.51 -40.68
N ASN A 583 -31.12 -19.47 -40.00
CA ASN A 583 -31.67 -20.73 -39.51
C ASN A 583 -30.69 -21.21 -38.43
N SER A 584 -31.00 -21.38 -37.13
CA SER A 584 -32.03 -22.21 -36.47
C SER A 584 -31.86 -23.71 -36.72
N GLU A 585 -31.83 -24.46 -35.60
CA GLU A 585 -31.71 -25.92 -35.41
C GLU A 585 -30.27 -26.50 -35.44
N GLY A 586 -29.83 -27.37 -34.51
CA GLY A 586 -30.50 -28.03 -33.40
C GLY A 586 -29.54 -28.98 -32.64
N ASP A 587 -30.01 -29.40 -31.46
CA ASP A 587 -29.80 -30.68 -30.75
C ASP A 587 -28.50 -31.52 -30.86
N GLY A 588 -28.03 -31.94 -29.67
CA GLY A 588 -27.76 -33.35 -29.37
C GLY A 588 -26.38 -33.94 -29.66
N LYS A 589 -25.46 -33.86 -28.67
CA LYS A 589 -24.86 -35.03 -27.97
C LYS A 589 -23.84 -34.60 -26.92
#